data_AF-A0A9D2Q1P2-F1
#
_entry.id   AF-A0A9D2Q1P2-F1
#
_cell.length_a   1.000
_cell.length_b   1.000
_cell.length_c   1.000
_cell.angle_alpha   90.00
_cell.angle_beta   90.00
_cell.angle_gamma   90.00
#
_symmetry.space_group_name_H-M   'P 1'
#
loop_
_entity.id
_entity.type
_entity.pdbx_description
1 polymer ?
#
loop_
_entity_poly.entity_id
_entity_poly.type
_entity_poly.pdbx_seq_one_letter_code
_entity_poly.pdbx_strand_id
1 'polypeptide(L)'
;MNHSNEKKPKEHNEIANKELKEQIADAALEMLEEQIDYQDLINTKVVFGYLFDIEGHGIEALLKVITDKTTAYFAVQGESLLRLNLSEELFQGTTETFLILHG
;
A
#
# COMPACT_ATOMS: atom_id res chain seq x y z
N MET A 1 -33.48 -20.28 -7.04
CA MET A 1 -32.06 -20.11 -6.69
C MET A 1 -31.51 -19.07 -7.64
N ASN A 2 -31.48 -17.80 -7.22
CA ASN A 2 -30.96 -16.72 -8.06
C ASN A 2 -29.44 -16.73 -7.93
N HIS A 3 -28.76 -17.12 -9.00
CA HIS A 3 -27.33 -16.88 -9.13
C HIS A 3 -27.13 -15.37 -9.30
N SER A 4 -26.67 -14.71 -8.25
CA SER A 4 -26.17 -13.34 -8.34
C SER A 4 -24.99 -13.34 -9.29
N ASN A 5 -25.20 -12.88 -10.52
CA ASN A 5 -24.14 -12.61 -11.48
C ASN A 5 -23.51 -11.27 -11.08
N GLU A 6 -22.84 -11.24 -9.92
CA GLU A 6 -22.09 -10.07 -9.47
C GLU A 6 -20.92 -9.90 -10.43
N LYS A 7 -21.02 -8.92 -11.32
CA LYS A 7 -19.88 -8.47 -12.12
C LYS A 7 -18.79 -8.12 -11.11
N LYS A 8 -17.61 -8.74 -11.22
CA LYS A 8 -16.44 -8.31 -10.45
C LYS A 8 -16.29 -6.79 -10.63
N PRO A 9 -16.07 -6.02 -9.55
CA PRO A 9 -15.82 -4.60 -9.66
C PRO A 9 -14.65 -4.38 -10.64
N LYS A 10 -14.72 -3.30 -11.43
CA LYS A 10 -13.60 -2.97 -12.30
C LYS A 10 -12.45 -2.51 -11.43
N GLU A 11 -11.26 -3.00 -11.73
CA GLU A 11 -10.03 -2.64 -11.06
C GLU A 11 -9.02 -2.13 -12.08
N HIS A 12 -8.27 -1.10 -11.71
CA HIS A 12 -7.21 -0.53 -12.52
C HIS A 12 -5.90 -0.58 -11.76
N ASN A 13 -4.87 -1.15 -12.40
CA ASN A 13 -3.53 -1.17 -11.83
C ASN A 13 -2.90 0.21 -11.99
N GLU A 14 -2.73 0.90 -10.87
CA GLU A 14 -2.19 2.26 -10.77
C GLU A 14 -0.71 2.26 -10.36
N ILE A 15 -0.01 1.11 -10.40
CA ILE A 15 1.40 1.01 -9.99
C ILE A 15 2.33 1.91 -10.81
N ALA A 16 1.95 2.36 -12.01
CA ALA A 16 2.72 3.31 -12.81
C ALA A 16 2.37 4.78 -12.53
N ASN A 17 1.34 5.05 -11.73
CA ASN A 17 0.86 6.39 -11.44
C ASN A 17 1.77 7.07 -10.41
N LYS A 18 2.63 7.95 -10.93
CA LYS A 18 3.61 8.65 -10.12
C LYS A 18 2.98 9.61 -9.11
N GLU A 19 1.97 10.38 -9.52
CA GLU A 19 1.32 11.37 -8.66
C GLU A 19 0.63 10.70 -7.47
N LEU A 20 -0.12 9.64 -7.72
CA LEU A 20 -0.78 8.88 -6.66
C LEU A 20 0.22 8.23 -5.70
N LYS A 21 1.33 7.70 -6.23
CA LYS A 21 2.42 7.16 -5.41
C LYS A 21 3.06 8.21 -4.51
N GLU A 22 3.29 9.41 -5.03
CA GLU A 22 3.85 10.53 -4.25
C GLU A 22 2.88 10.95 -3.14
N GLN A 23 1.58 11.10 -3.43
CA GLN A 23 0.57 11.43 -2.42
C GLN A 23 0.48 10.39 -1.29
N ILE A 24 0.46 9.10 -1.64
CA ILE A 24 0.42 8.02 -0.64
C ILE A 24 1.74 7.95 0.14
N ALA A 25 2.87 8.14 -0.53
CA ALA A 25 4.18 8.16 0.10
C ALA A 25 4.29 9.30 1.12
N ASP A 26 3.88 10.52 0.75
CA ASP A 26 3.89 11.68 1.64
C ASP A 26 3.02 11.44 2.87
N ALA A 27 1.80 10.93 2.68
CA ALA A 27 0.91 10.56 3.78
C ALA A 27 1.52 9.48 4.70
N ALA A 28 2.21 8.48 4.15
CA ALA A 28 2.90 7.46 4.94
C ALA A 28 4.11 8.01 5.71
N LEU A 29 4.83 8.98 5.14
CA LEU A 29 5.93 9.67 5.81
C LEU A 29 5.43 10.53 6.99
N GLU A 30 4.29 11.20 6.84
CA GLU A 30 3.66 11.98 7.91
C GLU A 30 3.24 11.12 9.12
N MET A 31 3.00 9.82 8.92
CA MET A 31 2.68 8.88 9.99
C MET A 31 3.92 8.33 10.73
N LEU A 32 5.14 8.67 10.29
CA LEU A 32 6.37 8.23 10.96
C LEU A 32 6.73 9.16 12.11
N GLU A 33 7.19 8.58 13.20
CA GLU A 33 7.63 9.32 14.38
C GLU A 33 9.15 9.49 14.38
N GLU A 34 9.62 10.74 14.46
CA GLU A 34 11.05 11.03 14.64
C GLU A 34 11.55 10.38 15.94
N GLN A 35 12.80 9.94 15.94
CA GLN A 35 13.46 9.20 17.02
C GLN A 35 12.99 7.76 17.22
N ILE A 36 11.78 7.40 16.80
CA ILE A 36 11.24 6.04 16.84
C ILE A 36 11.47 5.34 15.50
N ASP A 37 10.93 5.92 14.43
CA ASP A 37 10.94 5.33 13.09
C ASP A 37 12.12 5.79 12.26
N TYR A 38 12.65 6.98 12.53
CA TYR A 38 13.82 7.51 11.83
C TYR A 38 14.64 8.43 12.72
N GLN A 39 15.92 8.62 12.38
CA GLN A 39 16.71 9.76 12.86
C GLN A 39 16.72 10.89 11.83
N ASP A 40 16.87 10.52 10.55
CA ASP A 40 16.99 11.42 9.42
C ASP A 40 16.34 10.76 8.19
N LEU A 41 15.73 11.56 7.32
CA LEU A 41 15.00 11.07 6.15
C LEU A 41 15.87 10.94 4.88
N ILE A 42 17.17 11.26 4.93
CA ILE A 42 18.10 11.31 3.78
C ILE A 42 18.16 10.01 2.98
N ASN A 43 17.93 8.86 3.62
CA ASN A 43 17.97 7.55 2.96
C ASN A 43 16.60 6.85 2.93
N THR A 44 15.52 7.59 3.16
CA THR A 44 14.18 7.03 3.19
C THR A 44 13.74 6.59 1.80
N LYS A 45 13.21 5.37 1.71
CA LYS A 45 12.71 4.78 0.46
C LYS A 45 11.29 4.27 0.67
N VAL A 46 10.40 4.61 -0.26
CA VAL A 46 9.05 4.04 -0.32
C VAL A 46 9.00 2.99 -1.41
N VAL A 47 8.51 1.79 -1.06
CA VAL A 47 8.38 0.66 -1.96
C VAL A 47 6.94 0.18 -1.95
N PHE A 48 6.29 0.23 -3.11
CA PHE A 48 4.94 -0.30 -3.29
C PHE A 48 5.01 -1.78 -3.66
N GLY A 49 4.23 -2.60 -2.97
CA GLY A 49 3.94 -3.98 -3.37
C GLY A 49 2.90 -3.99 -4.49
N TYR A 50 1.76 -3.35 -4.25
CA TYR A 50 0.71 -3.11 -5.25
C TYR A 50 0.02 -1.76 -5.03
N LEU A 51 -0.67 -1.28 -6.07
CA LEU A 51 -1.49 -0.07 -6.04
C LEU A 51 -2.58 -0.19 -7.11
N PHE A 52 -3.84 -0.23 -6.67
CA PHE A 52 -5.01 -0.40 -7.52
C PHE A 52 -6.09 0.61 -7.17
N ASP A 53 -6.83 1.07 -8.18
CA ASP A 53 -8.13 1.73 -8.00
C ASP A 53 -9.24 0.73 -8.29
N ILE A 54 -10.10 0.49 -7.32
CA ILE A 54 -11.18 -0.50 -7.39
C ILE A 54 -12.52 0.22 -7.35
N GLU A 55 -13.32 0.07 -8.42
CA GLU A 55 -14.62 0.73 -8.56
C GLU A 55 -15.55 0.37 -7.40
N GLY A 56 -15.95 1.38 -6.62
CA GLY A 56 -16.83 1.24 -5.45
C GLY A 56 -16.12 0.92 -4.12
N HIS A 57 -14.80 0.69 -4.15
CA HIS A 57 -13.95 0.49 -2.96
C HIS A 57 -12.92 1.61 -2.79
N GLY A 58 -12.48 2.22 -3.88
CA GLY A 58 -11.44 3.25 -3.90
C GLY A 58 -10.05 2.66 -4.02
N ILE A 59 -9.05 3.40 -3.53
CA ILE A 59 -7.64 3.00 -3.64
C ILE A 59 -7.34 1.84 -2.69
N GLU A 60 -6.71 0.81 -3.22
CA GLU A 60 -6.19 -0.33 -2.48
C GLU A 60 -4.69 -0.43 -2.75
N ALA A 61 -3.86 -0.26 -1.72
CA ALA A 61 -2.41 -0.27 -1.85
C ALA A 61 -1.74 -0.95 -0.67
N LEU A 62 -0.62 -1.60 -0.92
CA LEU A 62 0.28 -2.10 0.12
C LEU A 62 1.67 -1.56 -0.17
N LEU A 63 2.25 -0.88 0.82
CA LEU A 63 3.56 -0.24 0.69
C LEU A 63 4.38 -0.40 1.97
N LYS A 64 5.69 -0.20 1.83
CA LYS A 64 6.61 -0.11 2.95
C LYS A 64 7.50 1.12 2.81
N VAL A 65 7.80 1.74 3.94
CA VAL A 65 8.74 2.84 4.06
C VAL A 65 9.96 2.34 4.82
N ILE A 66 11.11 2.35 4.15
CA ILE A 66 12.39 1.93 4.69
C ILE A 66 13.13 3.19 5.10
N THR A 67 13.49 3.29 6.38
CA THR A 67 14.23 4.41 6.96
C THR A 67 15.62 3.94 7.43
N ASP A 68 16.34 4.80 8.13
CA ASP A 68 17.61 4.48 8.77
C ASP A 68 17.45 3.61 10.03
N LYS A 69 16.29 3.65 10.70
CA LYS A 69 16.02 2.90 11.94
C LYS A 69 15.18 1.65 11.74
N THR A 70 14.22 1.67 10.82
CA THR A 70 13.24 0.58 10.70
C THR A 70 12.65 0.46 9.28
N THR A 71 11.79 -0.52 9.09
CA THR A 71 10.87 -0.61 7.97
C THR A 71 9.45 -0.59 8.51
N ALA A 72 8.69 0.44 8.14
CA ALA A 72 7.28 0.56 8.47
C ALA A 72 6.42 0.11 7.30
N TYR A 73 5.34 -0.62 7.57
CA TYR A 73 4.44 -1.15 6.55
C TYR A 73 3.10 -0.46 6.64
N PHE A 74 2.48 -0.20 5.50
CA PHE A 74 1.23 0.50 5.40
C PHE A 74 0.32 -0.13 4.36
N ALA A 75 -0.99 -0.01 4.59
CA ALA A 75 -2.00 -0.27 3.56
C ALA A 75 -2.90 0.94 3.37
N VAL A 76 -3.28 1.20 2.13
CA VAL A 76 -4.39 2.10 1.79
C VAL A 76 -5.60 1.23 1.50
N GLN A 77 -6.72 1.54 2.16
CA GLN A 77 -8.02 0.89 1.95
C GLN A 77 -9.10 1.98 1.80
N GLY A 78 -9.50 2.22 0.56
CA GLY A 78 -10.37 3.34 0.21
C GLY A 78 -9.72 4.68 0.55
N GLU A 79 -10.27 5.38 1.53
CA GLU A 79 -9.77 6.68 2.01
C GLU A 79 -8.84 6.57 3.23
N SER A 80 -8.62 5.36 3.76
CA SER A 80 -7.86 5.15 4.99
C SER A 80 -6.44 4.70 4.69
N LEU A 81 -5.46 5.34 5.35
CA LEU A 81 -4.08 4.88 5.42
C LEU A 81 -3.84 4.25 6.79
N LEU A 82 -3.45 2.97 6.80
CA LEU A 82 -3.28 2.18 8.00
C LEU A 82 -1.83 1.73 8.12
N ARG A 83 -1.22 1.98 9.29
CA ARG A 83 0.06 1.39 9.64
C ARG A 83 -0.14 -0.05 10.11
N LEU A 84 0.63 -0.97 9.55
CA LEU A 84 0.50 -2.40 9.80
C LEU A 84 1.70 -2.92 10.60
N ASN A 85 1.44 -3.92 11.44
CA ASN A 85 2.48 -4.70 12.09
C ASN A 85 2.73 -5.97 11.28
N LEU A 86 3.61 -5.86 10.27
CA LEU A 86 3.96 -6.95 9.36
C LEU A 86 5.46 -7.24 9.38
N SER A 87 5.80 -8.47 9.02
CA SER A 87 7.17 -8.83 8.62
C SER A 87 7.34 -8.65 7.11
N GLU A 88 8.59 -8.60 6.65
CA GLU A 88 8.92 -8.58 5.22
C GLU A 88 8.33 -9.79 4.47
N GLU A 89 8.33 -10.98 5.09
CA GLU A 89 7.76 -12.20 4.51
C GLU A 89 6.24 -12.06 4.31
N LEU A 90 5.52 -11.52 5.31
CA LEU A 90 4.08 -11.28 5.20
C LEU A 90 3.78 -10.20 4.16
N PHE A 91 4.60 -9.15 4.07
CA PHE A 91 4.45 -8.13 3.03
C PHE A 91 4.59 -8.73 1.62
N GLN A 92 5.61 -9.55 1.40
CA GLN A 92 5.85 -10.20 0.10
C GLN A 92 4.72 -11.19 -0.23
N GLY A 93 4.34 -12.05 0.72
CA GLY A 93 3.27 -13.02 0.52
C GLY A 93 1.90 -12.37 0.27
N THR A 94 1.60 -11.27 0.97
CA THR A 94 0.36 -10.50 0.74
C THR A 94 0.38 -9.85 -0.63
N THR A 95 1.51 -9.25 -1.01
CA THR A 95 1.67 -8.65 -2.34
C THR A 95 1.48 -9.69 -3.45
N GLU A 96 2.18 -10.82 -3.35
CA GLU A 96 2.10 -11.90 -4.34
C GLU A 96 0.67 -12.45 -4.43
N THR A 97 0.04 -12.74 -3.29
CA THR A 97 -1.34 -13.24 -3.26
C THR A 97 -2.31 -12.26 -3.92
N PHE A 98 -2.18 -10.96 -3.64
CA PHE A 98 -3.03 -9.95 -4.25
C PHE A 98 -2.82 -9.90 -5.76
N LEU A 99 -1.57 -9.85 -6.23
CA LEU A 99 -1.25 -9.79 -7.65
C LEU A 99 -1.65 -11.07 -8.40
N ILE A 100 -1.68 -12.25 -7.76
CA ILE A 100 -2.22 -13.48 -8.37
C ILE A 100 -3.74 -13.38 -8.58
N LEU A 101 -4.45 -12.72 -7.66
CA LEU A 101 -5.91 -12.61 -7.71
C LEU A 101 -6.41 -11.51 -8.66
N HIS A 102 -5.60 -10.46 -8.84
CA HIS A 102 -5.97 -9.20 -9.53
C HIS A 102 -5.06 -8.84 -10.73
N GLY A 103 -4.03 -9.65 -10.99
CA GLY A 103 -3.07 -9.46 -12.09
C GLY A 103 -3.39 -10.22 -13.37
#